data_AF-A0A7X7BAJ4-F1
#
_entry.id   AF-A0A7X7BAJ4-F1
#
_cell.length_a   1.000
_cell.length_b   1.000
_cell.length_c   1.000
_cell.angle_alpha   90.00
_cell.angle_beta   90.00
_cell.angle_gamma   90.00
#
_symmetry.space_group_name_H-M   'P 1'
#
loop_
_entity.id
_entity.type
_entity.pdbx_description
1 polymer ?
#
loop_
_entity_poly.entity_id
_entity_poly.type
_entity_poly.pdbx_seq_one_letter_code
_entity_poly.pdbx_strand_id
1 'polypeptide(L)'
;MIPSDQFVRFYNEVFKFLDAKGGGALEAYYRTVSAQQERHCLALFKADGLAGMKAYWDRIAVEENCDMTCTLHADRLEIVMRRCPSLGKAMDNDAGAFERYCDHCPGWIKPLLAKAGYRCDYDIIDRAMPQCRLTIFPA
;
A
#
# COMPACT_ATOMS: atom_id res chain seq x y z
N MET A 1 -2.55 3.88 22.58
CA MET A 1 -2.85 3.85 21.14
C MET A 1 -1.98 4.91 20.49
N ILE A 2 -1.18 4.57 19.48
CA ILE A 2 -0.37 5.55 18.74
C ILE A 2 -1.26 6.17 17.67
N PRO A 3 -1.38 7.51 17.59
CA PRO A 3 -2.11 8.19 16.52
C PRO A 3 -1.58 7.82 15.12
N SER A 4 -2.45 7.79 14.10
CA SER A 4 -2.07 7.31 12.76
C SER A 4 -1.01 8.19 12.08
N ASP A 5 -1.03 9.50 12.34
CA ASP A 5 0.00 10.46 11.92
C ASP A 5 1.38 10.14 12.52
N GLN A 6 1.44 9.86 13.83
CA GLN A 6 2.69 9.47 14.49
C GLN A 6 3.18 8.10 14.01
N PHE A 7 2.27 7.17 13.73
CA PHE A 7 2.64 5.87 13.21
C PHE A 7 3.29 5.97 11.82
N VAL A 8 2.79 6.86 10.96
CA VAL A 8 3.36 7.14 9.65
C VAL A 8 4.78 7.69 9.74
N ARG A 9 4.99 8.68 10.61
CA ARG A 9 6.33 9.26 10.84
C ARG A 9 7.28 8.23 11.45
N PHE A 10 6.80 7.36 12.33
CA PHE A 10 7.61 6.28 12.90
C PHE A 10 8.10 5.29 11.84
N TYR A 11 7.22 4.72 11.01
CA TYR A 11 7.69 3.73 10.04
C TYR A 11 8.53 4.36 8.91
N ASN A 12 8.39 5.66 8.62
CA ASN A 12 9.32 6.39 7.76
C ASN A 12 10.78 6.23 8.23
N GLU A 13 11.03 6.40 9.54
CA GLU A 13 12.36 6.21 10.12
C GLU A 13 12.79 4.74 10.17
N VAL A 14 11.83 3.82 10.39
CA VAL A 14 12.10 2.38 10.28
C VAL A 14 12.57 2.02 8.86
N PHE A 15 11.97 2.60 7.82
CA PHE A 15 12.37 2.35 6.44
C PHE A 15 13.79 2.82 6.17
N LYS A 16 14.13 4.06 6.57
CA LYS A 16 15.50 4.59 6.47
C LYS A 16 16.51 3.69 7.19
N PHE A 17 16.18 3.25 8.41
CA PHE A 17 17.06 2.38 9.20
C PHE A 17 17.28 1.02 8.53
N LEU A 18 16.22 0.38 8.05
CA LEU A 18 16.30 -0.93 7.39
C LEU A 18 17.00 -0.86 6.03
N ASP A 19 16.80 0.23 5.28
CA ASP A 19 17.49 0.49 4.02
C ASP A 19 18.99 0.69 4.25
N ALA A 20 19.37 1.52 5.24
CA ALA A 20 20.77 1.77 5.60
C ALA A 20 21.50 0.51 6.10
N LYS A 21 20.78 -0.43 6.71
CA LYS A 21 21.35 -1.74 7.10
C LYS A 21 21.74 -2.59 5.87
N GLY A 22 21.10 -2.35 4.72
CA GLY A 22 21.33 -3.09 3.50
C GLY A 22 20.89 -4.56 3.58
N GLY A 23 21.39 -5.38 2.64
CA GLY A 23 21.16 -6.82 2.63
C GLY A 23 19.70 -7.24 2.39
N GLY A 24 18.85 -6.36 1.84
CA GLY A 24 17.44 -6.65 1.56
C GLY A 24 16.54 -6.64 2.81
N ALA A 25 16.99 -6.04 3.91
CA ALA A 25 16.24 -6.00 5.17
C ALA A 25 14.90 -5.26 5.04
N LEU A 26 14.86 -4.17 4.27
CA LEU A 26 13.65 -3.40 4.00
C LEU A 26 12.61 -4.24 3.22
N GLU A 27 13.05 -4.94 2.17
CA GLU A 27 12.19 -5.79 1.37
C GLU A 27 11.69 -7.00 2.17
N ALA A 28 12.50 -7.55 3.08
CA ALA A 28 12.08 -8.59 4.02
C ALA A 28 11.01 -8.08 5.00
N TYR A 29 11.13 -6.83 5.45
CA TYR A 29 10.10 -6.18 6.27
C TYR A 29 8.78 -6.06 5.49
N TYR A 30 8.80 -5.58 4.24
CA TYR A 30 7.58 -5.51 3.42
C TYR A 30 6.92 -6.87 3.20
N ARG A 31 7.70 -7.93 2.97
CA ARG A 31 7.18 -9.31 2.87
C ARG A 31 6.53 -9.78 4.17
N THR A 32 7.06 -9.36 5.32
CA THR A 32 6.48 -9.68 6.63
C THR A 32 5.15 -8.96 6.82
N VAL A 33 5.07 -7.67 6.46
CA VAL A 33 3.80 -6.91 6.46
C VAL A 33 2.78 -7.57 5.54
N SER A 34 3.19 -7.98 4.33
CA SER A 34 2.33 -8.70 3.39
C SER A 34 1.73 -9.97 4.01
N ALA A 35 2.58 -10.80 4.64
CA ALA A 35 2.16 -12.03 5.29
C ALA A 35 1.20 -11.79 6.46
N GLN A 36 1.38 -10.70 7.21
CA GLN A 36 0.44 -10.32 8.26
C GLN A 36 -0.90 -9.85 7.69
N GLN A 37 -0.88 -9.09 6.57
CA GLN A 37 -2.10 -8.58 5.93
C GLN A 37 -3.02 -9.68 5.40
N GLU A 38 -2.48 -10.87 5.13
CA GLU A 38 -3.29 -12.04 4.74
C GLU A 38 -4.43 -12.32 5.72
N ARG A 39 -4.19 -12.12 7.03
CA ARG A 39 -5.19 -12.33 8.09
C ARG A 39 -6.40 -11.41 7.97
N HIS A 40 -6.24 -10.27 7.30
CA HIS A 40 -7.26 -9.24 7.20
C HIS A 40 -8.05 -9.30 5.89
N CYS A 41 -7.45 -9.81 4.81
CA CYS A 41 -8.04 -9.66 3.48
C CYS A 41 -7.91 -10.85 2.53
N LEU A 42 -6.99 -11.81 2.77
CA LEU A 42 -6.76 -12.90 1.81
C LEU A 42 -8.00 -13.78 1.60
N ALA A 43 -8.72 -14.09 2.69
CA ALA A 43 -9.94 -14.89 2.62
C ALA A 43 -11.01 -14.19 1.75
N LEU A 44 -11.21 -12.88 1.96
CA LEU A 44 -12.15 -12.07 1.19
C LEU A 44 -11.75 -11.99 -0.28
N PHE A 45 -10.47 -11.79 -0.57
CA PHE A 45 -9.97 -11.70 -1.95
C PHE A 45 -10.13 -13.01 -2.71
N LYS A 46 -10.01 -14.16 -2.04
CA LYS A 46 -10.23 -15.47 -2.65
C LYS A 46 -11.71 -15.80 -2.83
N ALA A 47 -12.56 -15.42 -1.89
CA ALA A 47 -13.99 -15.70 -1.96
C ALA A 47 -14.71 -14.84 -3.01
N ASP A 48 -14.47 -13.53 -2.98
CA ASP A 48 -15.27 -12.55 -3.72
C ASP A 48 -14.49 -11.86 -4.85
N GLY A 49 -13.23 -12.27 -5.06
CA GLY A 49 -12.37 -11.76 -6.11
C GLY A 49 -12.21 -10.24 -6.13
N LEU A 50 -12.30 -9.64 -7.32
CA LEU A 50 -12.19 -8.19 -7.52
C LEU A 50 -13.27 -7.40 -6.76
N ALA A 51 -14.45 -7.98 -6.53
CA ALA A 51 -15.51 -7.33 -5.75
C ALA A 51 -15.15 -7.30 -4.25
N GLY A 52 -14.61 -8.39 -3.72
CA GLY A 52 -14.08 -8.44 -2.34
C GLY A 52 -12.93 -7.46 -2.13
N MET A 53 -12.05 -7.36 -3.13
CA MET A 53 -11.00 -6.35 -3.17
C MET A 53 -11.55 -4.93 -3.14
N LYS A 54 -12.54 -4.62 -3.97
CA LYS A 54 -13.22 -3.31 -3.97
C LYS A 54 -13.79 -3.00 -2.59
N ALA A 55 -14.52 -3.93 -1.98
CA ALA A 55 -15.10 -3.74 -0.65
C ALA A 55 -14.04 -3.47 0.42
N TYR A 56 -12.91 -4.18 0.37
CA TYR A 56 -11.78 -3.92 1.25
C TYR A 56 -11.21 -2.50 1.08
N TRP A 57 -10.89 -2.10 -0.16
CA TRP A 57 -10.29 -0.79 -0.41
C TRP A 57 -11.26 0.37 -0.21
N ASP A 58 -12.55 0.23 -0.50
CA ASP A 58 -13.57 1.22 -0.18
C ASP A 58 -13.62 1.47 1.35
N ARG A 59 -13.55 0.41 2.16
CA ARG A 59 -13.49 0.53 3.62
C ARG A 59 -12.22 1.26 4.08
N ILE A 60 -11.06 0.88 3.53
CA ILE A 60 -9.78 1.55 3.84
C ILE A 60 -9.83 3.04 3.42
N ALA A 61 -10.50 3.38 2.31
CA ALA A 61 -10.65 4.76 1.88
C ALA A 61 -11.29 5.65 2.95
N VAL A 62 -12.31 5.11 3.63
CA VAL A 62 -13.03 5.80 4.71
C VAL A 62 -12.20 5.83 5.98
N GLU A 63 -11.65 4.68 6.40
CA GLU A 63 -10.88 4.55 7.65
C GLU A 63 -9.63 5.44 7.67
N GLU A 64 -8.95 5.57 6.54
CA GLU A 64 -7.71 6.34 6.42
C GLU A 64 -7.91 7.74 5.82
N ASN A 65 -9.16 8.12 5.52
CA ASN A 65 -9.53 9.39 4.86
C ASN A 65 -8.72 9.62 3.57
N CYS A 66 -8.68 8.61 2.70
CA CYS A 66 -7.96 8.64 1.43
C CYS A 66 -8.75 9.40 0.36
N ASP A 67 -8.12 10.37 -0.30
CA ASP A 67 -8.63 10.90 -1.57
C ASP A 67 -8.23 9.94 -2.70
N MET A 68 -9.10 8.97 -2.96
CA MET A 68 -8.95 8.00 -4.05
C MET A 68 -10.28 7.61 -4.68
N THR A 69 -10.22 7.07 -5.90
CA THR A 69 -11.33 6.30 -6.49
C THR A 69 -10.95 4.84 -6.59
N CYS A 70 -11.90 3.94 -6.30
CA CYS A 70 -11.80 2.50 -6.46
C CYS A 70 -12.91 2.02 -7.41
N THR A 71 -12.54 1.81 -8.67
CA THR A 71 -13.46 1.52 -9.77
C THR A 71 -13.36 0.05 -10.16
N LEU A 72 -14.47 -0.68 -10.04
CA LEU A 72 -14.57 -2.05 -10.50
C LEU A 72 -15.01 -2.07 -11.97
N HIS A 73 -14.22 -2.70 -12.82
CA HIS A 73 -14.53 -2.99 -14.21
C HIS A 73 -14.83 -4.49 -14.38
N ALA A 74 -15.26 -4.89 -15.58
CA ALA A 74 -15.54 -6.29 -15.88
C ALA A 74 -14.30 -7.20 -15.79
N ASP A 75 -13.11 -6.65 -16.04
CA ASP A 75 -11.86 -7.41 -16.17
C ASP A 75 -10.76 -7.00 -15.18
N ARG A 76 -10.98 -5.93 -14.40
CA ARG A 76 -9.97 -5.38 -13.49
C ARG A 76 -10.58 -4.53 -12.38
N LEU A 77 -9.79 -4.31 -11.33
CA LEU A 77 -10.03 -3.26 -10.34
C LEU A 77 -8.99 -2.15 -10.53
N GLU A 78 -9.43 -0.90 -10.63
CA GLU A 78 -8.56 0.26 -10.73
C GLU A 78 -8.69 1.14 -9.48
N ILE A 79 -7.55 1.47 -8.88
CA ILE A 79 -7.46 2.43 -7.78
C ILE A 79 -6.59 3.59 -8.21
N VAL A 80 -7.16 4.79 -8.18
CA VAL A 80 -6.46 6.05 -8.47
C VAL A 80 -6.39 6.86 -7.19
N MET A 81 -5.17 6.98 -6.63
CA MET A 81 -4.88 7.78 -5.46
C MET A 81 -4.55 9.21 -5.88
N ARG A 82 -5.40 10.18 -5.51
CA ARG A 82 -5.17 11.62 -5.79
C ARG A 82 -4.44 12.33 -4.66
N ARG A 83 -4.59 11.83 -3.42
CA ARG A 83 -3.85 12.29 -2.25
C ARG A 83 -3.58 11.15 -1.28
N CYS A 84 -2.40 10.53 -1.41
CA CYS A 84 -1.92 9.50 -0.50
C CYS A 84 -1.73 10.08 0.92
N PRO A 85 -2.51 9.64 1.92
CA PRO A 85 -2.40 10.20 3.27
C PRO A 85 -1.03 9.87 3.88
N SER A 86 -0.51 8.67 3.60
CA SER A 86 0.78 8.20 4.12
C SER A 86 1.96 9.00 3.60
N LEU A 87 2.05 9.28 2.29
CA LEU A 87 3.17 10.09 1.77
C LEU A 87 3.04 11.54 2.23
N GLY A 88 1.83 12.12 2.21
CA GLY A 88 1.60 13.48 2.69
C GLY A 88 2.08 13.68 4.14
N LYS A 89 1.75 12.74 5.04
CA LYS A 89 2.19 12.74 6.44
C LYS A 89 3.70 12.51 6.59
N ALA A 90 4.32 11.73 5.70
CA ALA A 90 5.78 11.49 5.72
C ALA A 90 6.58 12.69 5.19
N MET A 91 6.01 13.44 4.24
CA MET A 91 6.57 14.71 3.74
C MET A 91 6.41 15.84 4.75
N ASP A 92 5.29 15.85 5.49
CA ASP A 92 5.06 16.72 6.64
C ASP A 92 5.77 16.15 7.89
N ASN A 93 7.09 16.09 7.84
CA ASN A 93 7.93 15.56 8.90
C ASN A 93 9.27 16.29 8.95
N ASP A 94 9.70 16.72 10.14
CA ASP A 94 10.96 17.45 10.34
C ASP A 94 12.21 16.60 10.01
N ALA A 95 12.08 15.27 10.04
CA ALA A 95 13.15 14.34 9.66
C ALA A 95 13.21 14.05 8.14
N GLY A 96 12.31 14.64 7.34
CA GLY A 96 12.19 14.40 5.90
C GLY A 96 11.61 13.03 5.55
N ALA A 97 10.95 12.95 4.39
CA ALA A 97 10.44 11.68 3.85
C ALA A 97 11.59 10.79 3.36
N PHE A 98 11.45 9.49 3.57
CA PHE A 98 12.34 8.49 2.96
C PHE A 98 12.20 8.52 1.43
N GLU A 99 13.32 8.55 0.70
CA GLU A 99 13.31 8.64 -0.77
C GLU A 99 12.54 7.49 -1.46
N ARG A 100 12.62 6.29 -0.88
CA ARG A 100 11.94 5.10 -1.39
C ARG A 100 10.65 4.79 -0.63
N TYR A 101 10.08 5.78 0.07
CA TYR A 101 8.90 5.61 0.90
C TYR A 101 7.77 4.87 0.17
N CYS A 102 7.46 5.27 -1.07
CA CYS A 102 6.38 4.67 -1.85
C CYS A 102 6.57 3.17 -2.18
N ASP A 103 7.77 2.60 -2.02
CA ASP A 103 8.04 1.17 -2.28
C ASP A 103 7.28 0.25 -1.31
N HIS A 104 6.89 0.76 -0.13
CA HIS A 104 6.20 -0.06 0.85
C HIS A 104 4.88 -0.61 0.31
N CYS A 105 4.07 0.22 -0.38
CA CYS A 105 2.78 -0.20 -0.94
C CYS A 105 2.91 -1.39 -1.90
N PRO A 106 3.63 -1.30 -3.04
CA PRO A 106 3.80 -2.45 -3.92
C PRO A 106 4.57 -3.59 -3.23
N GLY A 107 5.47 -3.28 -2.29
CA GLY A 107 6.25 -4.25 -1.53
C GLY A 107 5.39 -5.24 -0.73
N TRP A 108 4.27 -4.77 -0.15
CA TRP A 108 3.35 -5.66 0.56
C TRP A 108 2.11 -6.07 -0.25
N ILE A 109 1.61 -5.22 -1.15
CA ILE A 109 0.39 -5.48 -1.94
C ILE A 109 0.63 -6.58 -2.99
N LYS A 110 1.72 -6.48 -3.76
CA LYS A 110 1.95 -7.41 -4.88
C LYS A 110 2.08 -8.87 -4.43
N PRO A 111 2.84 -9.22 -3.38
CA PRO A 111 2.93 -10.62 -2.93
C PRO A 111 1.61 -11.17 -2.41
N LEU A 112 0.81 -10.34 -1.72
CA LEU A 112 -0.51 -10.72 -1.23
C LEU A 112 -1.47 -11.01 -2.38
N LEU A 113 -1.53 -10.12 -3.38
CA LEU A 113 -2.37 -10.31 -4.57
C LEU A 113 -1.96 -11.54 -5.39
N ALA A 114 -0.66 -11.79 -5.54
CA ALA A 114 -0.17 -12.99 -6.20
C ALA A 114 -0.67 -14.26 -5.49
N LYS A 115 -0.66 -14.30 -4.15
CA LYS A 115 -1.22 -15.43 -3.37
C LYS A 115 -2.73 -15.60 -3.50
N ALA A 116 -3.44 -14.51 -3.83
CA ALA A 116 -4.86 -14.53 -4.11
C ALA A 116 -5.16 -14.95 -5.57
N GLY A 117 -4.15 -15.10 -6.44
CA GLY A 117 -4.34 -15.42 -7.85
C GLY A 117 -4.52 -14.20 -8.75
N TYR A 118 -3.91 -13.07 -8.40
CA TYR A 118 -4.02 -11.81 -9.14
C TYR A 118 -2.66 -11.22 -9.46
N ARG A 119 -2.57 -10.54 -10.61
CA ARG A 119 -1.43 -9.68 -10.96
C ARG A 119 -1.79 -8.22 -10.71
N CYS A 120 -0.76 -7.42 -10.46
CA CYS A 120 -0.90 -6.04 -10.01
C CYS A 120 0.12 -5.15 -10.72
N ASP A 121 -0.38 -4.22 -11.51
CA ASP A 121 0.39 -3.10 -12.03
C ASP A 121 0.29 -1.95 -11.03
N TYR A 122 1.44 -1.55 -10.49
CA TYR A 122 1.52 -0.48 -9.50
C TYR A 122 2.41 0.63 -10.07
N ASP A 123 1.80 1.79 -10.30
CA ASP A 123 2.43 2.97 -10.87
C ASP A 123 2.70 4.00 -9.77
N ILE A 124 3.98 4.17 -9.45
CA ILE A 124 4.48 5.27 -8.61
C ILE A 124 4.81 6.41 -9.57
N ILE A 125 3.88 7.36 -9.69
CA ILE A 125 3.97 8.47 -10.66
C ILE A 125 5.19 9.33 -10.38
N ASP A 126 5.33 9.80 -9.14
CA ASP A 126 6.47 10.55 -8.64
C ASP A 126 6.58 10.29 -7.13
N ARG A 127 7.80 10.10 -6.63
CA ARG A 127 8.07 9.79 -5.21
C ARG A 127 7.93 11.00 -4.28
N ALA A 128 7.88 12.21 -4.84
CA ALA A 128 7.59 13.46 -4.15
C ALA A 128 6.15 13.95 -4.36
N MET A 129 5.34 13.22 -5.14
CA MET A 129 3.93 13.54 -5.36
C MET A 129 3.05 12.50 -4.67
N PRO A 130 2.07 12.89 -3.83
CA PRO A 130 1.19 11.96 -3.12
C PRO A 130 0.11 11.37 -4.05
N GLN A 131 0.53 10.83 -5.21
CA GLN A 131 -0.33 10.27 -6.24
C GLN A 131 0.25 8.96 -6.76
N CYS A 132 -0.61 7.97 -6.94
CA CYS A 132 -0.23 6.68 -7.52
C CYS A 132 -1.45 5.99 -8.13
N ARG A 133 -1.20 4.97 -8.95
CA ARG A 133 -2.25 4.11 -9.50
C ARG A 133 -1.94 2.65 -9.25
N LEU A 134 -2.97 1.90 -8.93
CA LEU A 134 -2.93 0.45 -8.76
C LEU A 134 -4.01 -0.16 -9.66
N THR A 135 -3.61 -1.07 -10.54
CA THR A 135 -4.53 -1.82 -11.40
C THR A 135 -4.34 -3.31 -11.16
N ILE A 136 -5.42 -4.01 -10.83
CA ILE A 136 -5.42 -5.42 -10.44
C ILE A 136 -6.20 -6.23 -11.45
N PHE A 137 -5.60 -7.32 -11.91
CA PHE A 137 -6.19 -8.24 -12.87
C PHE A 137 -6.17 -9.67 -12.33
N PRO A 138 -7.16 -10.51 -12.66
CA PRO A 138 -7.04 -11.96 -12.47
C PRO A 138 -5.77 -12.47 -13.17
N ALA A 139 -4.97 -13.29 -12.49
CA ALA A 139 -3.70 -13.81 -13.00
C ALA A 139 -3.91 -14.84 -14.12
#